data_AF-A0A963KC43-F1
#
_entry.id   AF-A0A963KC43-F1
#
_cell.length_a   1.000
_cell.length_b   1.000
_cell.length_c   1.000
_cell.angle_alpha   90.00
_cell.angle_beta   90.00
_cell.angle_gamma   90.00
#
_symmetry.space_group_name_H-M   'P 1'
#
loop_
_entity.id
_entity.type
_entity.pdbx_description
1 polymer ?
#
loop_
_entity_poly.entity_id
_entity_poly.type
_entity_poly.pdbx_seq_one_letter_code
_entity_poly.pdbx_strand_id
1 'polypeptide(L)'
;MIKNFIDKLLGKKPAAASRSLFGKRRDVMADEHKIDPALVDDRAATVVRTLKQAGFEAYIVGGAVRDLLVGLRPKDFDVATNATPEQVKGLFRRAFIIGRRFRIVHVVFGRGREHEVIEVSTFRAYLDNAAAGQVSGNERTSKNQLASMTHAVDASGRVLRDNVWGPQDQDAARRDFTINAMYYDPETQVVVDYHGGIKDSTKRVLRMIGDPAQRYREDP
;
A
#
# COMPACT_ATOMS: atom_id res chain seq x y z
N MET A 1 -41.88 5.56 -24.44
CA MET A 1 -42.00 6.65 -23.45
C MET A 1 -42.51 6.21 -22.07
N ILE A 2 -43.04 4.98 -21.89
CA ILE A 2 -43.62 4.55 -20.59
C ILE A 2 -42.58 3.86 -19.66
N LYS A 3 -41.51 3.27 -20.19
CA LYS A 3 -40.46 2.63 -19.37
C LYS A 3 -39.69 3.61 -18.47
N ASN A 4 -39.43 4.83 -18.96
CA ASN A 4 -38.66 5.84 -18.22
C ASN A 4 -39.41 6.43 -17.00
N PHE A 5 -40.71 6.19 -16.88
CA PHE A 5 -41.52 6.71 -15.77
C PHE A 5 -41.56 5.76 -14.57
N ILE A 6 -41.44 4.45 -14.82
CA ILE A 6 -41.46 3.41 -13.76
C ILE A 6 -40.14 3.41 -12.98
N ASP A 7 -39.00 3.64 -13.64
CA ASP A 7 -37.69 3.73 -13.00
C ASP A 7 -37.54 4.94 -12.05
N LYS A 8 -38.44 5.93 -12.14
CA LYS A 8 -38.44 7.14 -11.31
C LYS A 8 -39.29 7.01 -10.04
N LEU A 9 -40.21 6.03 -10.00
CA LEU A 9 -41.11 5.75 -8.88
C LEU A 9 -40.58 4.65 -7.96
N LEU A 10 -39.80 3.70 -8.49
CA LEU A 10 -39.06 2.71 -7.71
C LEU A 10 -37.68 3.30 -7.42
N GLY A 11 -37.49 3.86 -6.22
CA GLY A 11 -36.25 4.53 -5.80
C GLY A 11 -34.96 3.71 -5.91
N LYS A 12 -34.49 3.44 -7.13
CA LYS A 12 -33.11 3.08 -7.42
C LYS A 12 -32.29 4.33 -7.13
N LYS A 13 -31.67 4.35 -5.95
CA LYS A 13 -30.52 5.23 -5.70
C LYS A 13 -29.62 5.13 -6.94
N PRO A 14 -29.20 6.26 -7.54
CA PRO A 14 -28.21 6.19 -8.61
C PRO A 14 -27.04 5.36 -8.07
N ALA A 15 -26.68 4.30 -8.78
CA ALA A 15 -25.50 3.51 -8.45
C ALA A 15 -24.37 4.52 -8.24
N ALA A 16 -23.82 4.55 -7.03
CA ALA A 16 -22.74 5.47 -6.69
C ALA A 16 -21.72 5.36 -7.83
N ALA A 17 -21.42 6.48 -8.49
CA ALA A 17 -20.52 6.51 -9.64
C ALA A 17 -19.31 5.63 -9.29
N SER A 18 -19.15 4.54 -10.04
CA SER A 18 -18.04 3.60 -9.86
C SER A 18 -16.77 4.43 -9.87
N ARG A 19 -16.18 4.66 -8.69
CA ARG A 19 -14.83 5.21 -8.62
C ARG A 19 -13.97 4.23 -9.39
N SER A 20 -13.13 4.75 -10.29
CA SER A 20 -12.07 3.96 -10.92
C SER A 20 -11.41 3.09 -9.86
N LEU A 21 -11.31 1.79 -10.11
CA LEU A 21 -10.75 0.81 -9.17
C LEU A 21 -9.38 1.25 -8.65
N PHE A 22 -8.55 1.81 -9.53
CA PHE A 22 -7.21 2.31 -9.23
C PHE A 22 -7.15 3.79 -8.84
N GLY A 23 -8.32 4.43 -8.69
CA GLY A 23 -8.41 5.85 -8.41
C GLY A 23 -7.88 6.70 -9.56
N LYS A 24 -7.42 7.91 -9.23
CA LYS A 24 -6.76 8.84 -10.16
C LYS A 24 -5.61 9.51 -9.42
N ARG A 25 -4.41 9.43 -9.99
CA ARG A 25 -3.22 10.09 -9.44
C ARG A 25 -3.47 11.58 -9.24
N ARG A 26 -3.20 12.06 -8.02
CA ARG A 26 -3.13 13.47 -7.67
C ARG A 26 -1.83 13.71 -6.92
N ASP A 27 -1.03 14.62 -7.45
CA ASP A 27 0.19 15.08 -6.79
C ASP A 27 -0.16 16.33 -5.98
N VAL A 28 0.10 16.26 -4.69
CA VAL A 28 -0.21 17.30 -3.70
C VAL A 28 1.10 17.89 -3.23
N MET A 29 1.26 19.19 -3.39
CA MET A 29 2.49 19.93 -3.12
C MET A 29 2.57 20.36 -1.64
N ALA A 30 3.79 20.70 -1.19
CA ALA A 30 4.08 21.08 0.20
C ALA A 30 3.19 22.19 0.75
N ASP A 31 2.78 23.14 -0.09
CA ASP A 31 1.88 24.23 0.27
C ASP A 31 0.43 23.77 0.53
N GLU A 32 -0.01 22.66 -0.03
CA GLU A 32 -1.32 22.07 0.25
C GLU A 32 -1.27 21.11 1.44
N HIS A 33 -0.32 20.17 1.47
CA HIS A 33 -0.32 19.11 2.48
C HIS A 33 0.31 19.51 3.82
N LYS A 34 1.14 20.56 3.87
CA LYS A 34 1.71 21.13 5.11
C LYS A 34 2.45 20.13 6.01
N ILE A 35 3.04 19.07 5.45
CA ILE A 35 3.88 18.15 6.23
C ILE A 35 5.13 18.92 6.64
N ASP A 36 5.47 18.86 7.92
CA ASP A 36 6.74 19.37 8.42
C ASP A 36 7.86 18.38 8.10
N PRO A 37 8.84 18.72 7.23
CA PRO A 37 9.95 17.84 6.91
C PRO A 37 10.80 17.47 8.13
N ALA A 38 10.81 18.28 9.19
CA ALA A 38 11.56 17.99 10.43
C ALA A 38 10.98 16.82 11.24
N LEU A 39 9.74 16.38 10.93
CA LEU A 39 9.13 15.20 11.54
C LEU A 39 9.45 13.91 10.77
N VAL A 40 10.07 14.00 9.60
CA VAL A 40 10.43 12.85 8.77
C VAL A 40 11.69 12.20 9.32
N ASP A 41 11.69 10.87 9.42
CA ASP A 41 12.86 10.12 9.86
C ASP A 41 13.98 10.14 8.81
N ASP A 42 15.17 10.59 9.21
CA ASP A 42 16.35 10.69 8.33
C ASP A 42 16.72 9.36 7.67
N ARG A 43 16.45 8.22 8.32
CA ARG A 43 16.74 6.89 7.78
C ARG A 43 15.75 6.53 6.70
N ALA A 44 14.47 6.81 6.91
CA ALA A 44 13.44 6.62 5.88
C ALA A 44 13.75 7.48 4.65
N ALA A 45 14.11 8.76 4.87
CA ALA A 45 14.57 9.64 3.80
C ALA A 45 15.82 9.10 3.08
N THR A 46 16.79 8.56 3.84
CA THR A 46 18.00 7.93 3.28
C THR A 46 17.68 6.71 2.43
N VAL A 47 16.75 5.85 2.87
CA VAL A 47 16.31 4.68 2.10
C VAL A 47 15.67 5.13 0.79
N VAL A 48 14.75 6.09 0.82
CA VAL A 48 14.11 6.65 -0.38
C VAL A 48 15.15 7.23 -1.34
N ARG A 49 16.06 8.08 -0.84
CA ARG A 49 17.13 8.67 -1.63
C ARG A 49 18.00 7.61 -2.30
N THR A 50 18.41 6.58 -1.57
CA THR A 50 19.27 5.50 -2.08
C THR A 50 18.58 4.75 -3.23
N LEU A 51 17.30 4.41 -3.05
CA LEU A 51 16.51 3.73 -4.09
C LEU A 51 16.36 4.60 -5.34
N LYS A 52 16.09 5.89 -5.15
CA LYS A 52 15.97 6.86 -6.26
C LYS A 52 17.25 7.08 -7.02
N GLN A 53 18.38 7.19 -6.33
CA GLN A 53 19.71 7.28 -6.95
C GLN A 53 20.04 6.03 -7.77
N ALA A 54 19.49 4.87 -7.40
CA ALA A 54 19.58 3.63 -8.17
C ALA A 54 18.55 3.53 -9.32
N GLY A 55 17.75 4.57 -9.56
CA GLY A 55 16.78 4.64 -10.67
C GLY A 55 15.40 4.07 -10.35
N PHE A 56 15.11 3.77 -9.08
CA PHE A 56 13.80 3.26 -8.66
C PHE A 56 12.87 4.39 -8.18
N GLU A 57 11.57 4.12 -8.22
CA GLU A 57 10.60 4.91 -7.49
C GLU A 57 10.61 4.49 -6.02
N ALA A 58 10.56 5.44 -5.09
CA ALA A 58 10.47 5.15 -3.66
C ALA A 58 9.78 6.28 -2.90
N TYR A 59 8.96 5.91 -1.93
CA TYR A 59 8.12 6.83 -1.16
C TYR A 59 7.94 6.33 0.28
N ILE A 60 7.79 7.24 1.23
CA ILE A 60 7.28 6.95 2.57
C ILE A 60 5.77 6.71 2.44
N VAL A 61 5.22 5.71 3.13
CA VAL A 61 3.81 5.30 2.98
C VAL A 61 3.11 5.02 4.31
N GLY A 62 1.80 4.72 4.23
CA GLY A 62 1.04 4.13 5.32
C GLY A 62 0.76 5.10 6.47
N GLY A 63 0.85 4.58 7.70
CA GLY A 63 0.55 5.33 8.92
C GLY A 63 1.43 6.58 9.09
N ALA A 64 2.68 6.51 8.65
CA ALA A 64 3.61 7.64 8.74
C ALA A 64 3.11 8.88 7.98
N VAL A 65 2.66 8.71 6.73
CA VAL A 65 2.14 9.83 5.93
C VAL A 65 0.88 10.41 6.56
N ARG A 66 -0.03 9.55 7.02
CA ARG A 66 -1.25 9.97 7.73
C ARG A 66 -0.93 10.82 8.95
N ASP A 67 0.00 10.36 9.79
CA ASP A 67 0.34 11.00 11.05
C ASP A 67 1.05 12.35 10.79
N LEU A 68 1.97 12.39 9.82
CA LEU A 68 2.63 13.63 9.38
C LEU A 68 1.63 14.69 8.89
N LEU A 69 0.61 14.29 8.13
CA LEU A 69 -0.42 15.20 7.61
C LEU A 69 -1.25 15.88 8.70
N VAL A 70 -1.34 15.26 9.88
CA VAL A 70 -2.05 15.82 11.04
C VAL A 70 -1.10 16.41 12.09
N GLY A 71 0.18 16.59 11.74
CA GLY A 71 1.21 17.20 12.59
C GLY A 71 1.66 16.31 13.75
N LEU A 72 1.43 14.99 13.67
CA LEU A 72 1.89 14.04 14.66
C LEU A 72 3.22 13.41 14.22
N ARG A 73 4.04 13.04 15.21
CA ARG A 73 5.26 12.27 14.96
C ARG A 73 4.89 10.79 14.76
N PRO A 74 5.21 10.18 13.61
CA PRO A 74 4.98 8.75 13.39
C PRO A 74 5.75 7.87 14.38
N LYS A 75 5.20 6.68 14.67
CA LYS A 75 5.88 5.68 15.50
C LYS A 75 6.88 4.84 14.71
N ASP A 76 6.54 4.61 13.46
CA ASP A 76 7.22 3.77 12.48
C ASP A 76 7.19 4.45 11.12
N PHE A 77 8.18 4.13 10.28
CA PHE A 77 8.29 4.63 8.92
C PHE A 77 8.50 3.46 7.96
N ASP A 78 7.56 3.33 7.02
CA ASP A 78 7.62 2.35 5.96
C ASP A 78 7.90 3.03 4.62
N VAL A 79 8.65 2.32 3.77
CA VAL A 79 8.95 2.74 2.41
C VAL A 79 8.31 1.77 1.42
N ALA A 80 7.70 2.29 0.36
CA ALA A 80 7.25 1.51 -0.79
C ALA A 80 8.03 1.89 -2.06
N THR A 81 8.33 0.91 -2.90
CA THR A 81 9.17 1.08 -4.09
C THR A 81 8.76 0.16 -5.24
N ASN A 82 9.13 0.49 -6.48
CA ASN A 82 9.02 -0.44 -7.61
C ASN A 82 10.19 -1.45 -7.69
N ALA A 83 11.23 -1.31 -6.85
CA ALA A 83 12.32 -2.26 -6.77
C ALA A 83 11.85 -3.59 -6.14
N THR A 84 12.24 -4.72 -6.72
CA THR A 84 11.98 -6.05 -6.15
C THR A 84 12.76 -6.25 -4.83
N PRO A 85 12.33 -7.17 -3.94
CA PRO A 85 13.03 -7.39 -2.66
C PRO A 85 14.53 -7.70 -2.83
N GLU A 86 14.89 -8.44 -3.87
CA GLU A 86 16.28 -8.73 -4.25
C GLU A 86 17.06 -7.47 -4.64
N GLN A 87 16.45 -6.59 -5.44
CA GLN A 87 17.05 -5.31 -5.85
C GLN A 87 17.25 -4.40 -4.64
N VAL A 88 16.23 -4.26 -3.78
CA VAL A 88 16.36 -3.50 -2.53
C VAL A 88 17.50 -4.07 -1.68
N LYS A 89 17.51 -5.39 -1.44
CA LYS A 89 18.58 -6.04 -0.67
C LYS A 89 19.96 -5.79 -1.27
N GLY A 90 20.09 -5.75 -2.60
CA GLY A 90 21.34 -5.47 -3.30
C GLY A 90 21.90 -4.07 -3.05
N LEU A 91 21.05 -3.09 -2.72
CA LEU A 91 21.45 -1.70 -2.47
C LEU A 91 21.90 -1.43 -1.03
N PHE A 92 21.52 -2.28 -0.08
CA PHE A 92 21.78 -2.05 1.34
C PHE A 92 22.61 -3.19 1.95
N ARG A 93 23.79 -2.85 2.48
CA ARG A 93 24.71 -3.82 3.11
C ARG A 93 24.06 -4.63 4.24
N ARG A 94 23.14 -4.03 4.99
CA ARG A 94 22.40 -4.66 6.09
C ARG A 94 20.91 -4.64 5.82
N ALA A 95 20.50 -5.45 4.85
CA ALA A 95 19.10 -5.68 4.51
C ALA A 95 18.75 -7.16 4.55
N PHE A 96 17.58 -7.46 5.12
CA PHE A 96 17.07 -8.82 5.24
C PHE A 96 15.69 -8.91 4.60
N ILE A 97 15.50 -9.88 3.70
CA ILE A 97 14.17 -10.17 3.19
C ILE A 97 13.47 -11.03 4.23
N ILE A 98 12.40 -10.51 4.81
CA ILE A 98 11.57 -11.14 5.82
C ILE A 98 10.25 -11.58 5.18
N GLY A 99 9.63 -12.60 5.78
CA GLY A 99 8.33 -13.10 5.37
C GLY A 99 8.39 -14.04 4.16
N ARG A 100 7.47 -15.01 4.15
CA ARG A 100 7.26 -15.93 3.00
C ARG A 100 6.03 -15.54 2.20
N ARG A 101 4.96 -15.12 2.89
CA ARG A 101 3.69 -14.68 2.30
C ARG A 101 3.79 -13.26 1.74
N PHE A 102 4.20 -12.32 2.58
CA PHE A 102 4.49 -10.94 2.22
C PHE A 102 5.99 -10.73 2.31
N ARG A 103 6.68 -10.65 1.17
CA ARG A 103 8.11 -10.37 1.14
C ARG A 103 8.35 -8.88 1.39
N ILE A 104 8.94 -8.55 2.53
CA ILE A 104 9.31 -7.18 2.94
C ILE A 104 10.82 -7.18 3.19
N VAL A 105 11.50 -6.07 2.93
CA VAL A 105 12.92 -5.91 3.22
C VAL A 105 13.12 -5.04 4.44
N HIS A 106 13.77 -5.57 5.47
CA HIS A 106 14.15 -4.82 6.66
C HIS A 106 15.53 -4.22 6.43
N VAL A 107 15.61 -2.90 6.26
CA VAL A 107 16.88 -2.16 6.17
C VAL A 107 17.27 -1.71 7.57
N VAL A 108 18.43 -2.19 8.04
CA VAL A 108 18.82 -2.07 9.46
C VAL A 108 19.87 -0.98 9.66
N PHE A 109 19.54 -0.01 10.51
CA PHE A 109 20.41 1.07 10.97
C PHE A 109 20.90 0.81 12.41
N GLY A 110 22.00 1.47 12.84
CA GLY A 110 22.59 1.27 14.17
C GLY A 110 23.45 0.01 14.30
N ARG A 111 23.92 -0.37 15.49
CA ARG A 111 24.69 -1.61 15.75
C ARG A 111 24.29 -2.22 17.08
N GLY A 112 24.42 -3.54 17.23
CA GLY A 112 24.13 -4.24 18.49
C GLY A 112 22.65 -4.48 18.73
N ARG A 113 22.20 -4.40 19.99
CA ARG A 113 20.81 -4.63 20.39
C ARG A 113 19.88 -3.45 20.10
N GLU A 114 20.44 -2.25 20.00
CA GLU A 114 19.74 -1.03 19.58
C GLU A 114 19.92 -0.87 18.08
N HIS A 115 19.07 -1.57 17.32
CA HIS A 115 18.97 -1.36 15.89
C HIS A 115 17.56 -0.91 15.55
N GLU A 116 17.49 -0.02 14.57
CA GLU A 116 16.23 0.48 14.05
C GLU A 116 16.08 0.00 12.62
N VAL A 117 14.84 -0.24 12.23
CA VAL A 117 14.50 -0.90 10.98
C VAL A 117 13.58 0.01 10.20
N ILE A 118 13.91 0.20 8.94
CA ILE A 118 12.97 0.72 7.94
C ILE A 118 12.47 -0.47 7.13
N GLU A 119 11.16 -0.68 7.14
CA GLU A 119 10.53 -1.68 6.29
C GLU A 119 10.39 -1.14 4.87
N VAL A 120 10.81 -1.94 3.89
CA VAL A 120 10.74 -1.59 2.48
C VAL A 120 9.93 -2.65 1.76
N SER A 121 8.83 -2.21 1.15
CA SER A 121 7.89 -3.06 0.43
C SER A 121 7.88 -2.73 -1.06
N THR A 122 7.84 -3.77 -1.91
CA THR A 122 7.66 -3.59 -3.34
C THR A 122 6.18 -3.37 -3.65
N PHE A 123 5.85 -2.43 -4.54
CA PHE A 123 4.50 -2.21 -5.05
C PHE A 123 3.87 -3.51 -5.53
N ARG A 124 2.64 -3.76 -5.08
CA ARG A 124 1.91 -4.98 -5.38
C ARG A 124 0.94 -4.78 -6.53
N ALA A 125 0.89 -5.75 -7.44
CA ALA A 125 -0.11 -5.77 -8.49
C ALA A 125 -1.50 -6.04 -7.89
N TYR A 126 -2.52 -5.40 -8.45
CA TYR A 126 -3.90 -5.70 -8.15
C TYR A 126 -4.28 -6.96 -8.92
N LEU A 127 -4.51 -8.04 -8.17
CA LEU A 127 -5.02 -9.30 -8.72
C LEU A 127 -6.45 -9.48 -8.22
N ASP A 128 -7.33 -9.82 -9.14
CA ASP A 128 -8.65 -10.28 -8.75
C ASP A 128 -8.47 -11.62 -8.01
N ASN A 129 -8.93 -11.70 -6.77
CA ASN A 129 -8.86 -12.93 -5.97
C ASN A 129 -9.62 -14.09 -6.64
N ALA A 130 -10.57 -13.81 -7.54
CA ALA A 130 -11.19 -14.83 -8.38
C ALA A 130 -10.22 -15.50 -9.37
N ALA A 131 -9.12 -14.81 -9.72
CA ALA A 131 -8.07 -15.31 -10.60
C ALA A 131 -6.90 -15.97 -9.83
N ALA A 132 -6.94 -15.99 -8.49
CA ALA A 132 -5.90 -16.58 -7.66
C ALA A 132 -5.95 -18.12 -7.71
N GLY A 133 -4.77 -18.76 -7.71
CA GLY A 133 -4.70 -20.21 -7.55
C GLY A 133 -5.23 -20.63 -6.17
N GLN A 134 -6.31 -21.41 -6.16
CA GLN A 134 -6.86 -21.95 -4.92
C GLN A 134 -6.01 -23.10 -4.41
N VAL A 135 -5.67 -23.06 -3.12
CA VAL A 135 -4.92 -24.13 -2.45
C VAL A 135 -5.75 -24.68 -1.28
N SER A 136 -5.90 -26.01 -1.24
CA SER A 136 -6.50 -26.68 -0.08
C SER A 136 -5.50 -26.67 1.08
N GLY A 137 -5.91 -26.11 2.23
CA GLY A 137 -5.09 -26.06 3.46
C GLY A 137 -4.57 -24.66 3.80
N ASN A 138 -3.58 -24.59 4.70
CA ASN A 138 -2.99 -23.33 5.18
C ASN A 138 -1.50 -23.22 4.82
N GLU A 139 -0.88 -22.08 5.17
CA GLU A 139 0.55 -21.81 4.89
C GLU A 139 1.51 -22.91 5.37
N ARG A 140 1.17 -23.62 6.46
CA ARG A 140 2.02 -24.67 7.04
C ARG A 140 1.83 -26.01 6.34
N THR A 141 0.59 -26.42 6.08
CA THR A 141 0.27 -27.72 5.49
C THR A 141 0.58 -27.77 3.99
N SER A 142 0.55 -26.62 3.31
CA SER A 142 0.68 -26.56 1.86
C SER A 142 2.01 -25.95 1.40
N LYS A 143 3.04 -25.94 2.27
CA LYS A 143 4.34 -25.26 2.07
C LYS A 143 5.05 -25.60 0.74
N ASN A 144 4.99 -26.86 0.31
CA ASN A 144 5.65 -27.33 -0.92
C ASN A 144 4.88 -26.92 -2.19
N GLN A 145 3.55 -27.02 -2.20
CA GLN A 145 2.70 -26.47 -3.26
C GLN A 145 2.80 -24.94 -3.31
N LEU A 146 2.86 -24.34 -2.13
CA LEU A 146 3.27 -22.97 -1.81
C LEU A 146 4.43 -22.51 -2.68
N ALA A 147 5.53 -23.26 -2.63
CA ALA A 147 6.87 -22.85 -3.03
C ALA A 147 6.96 -22.20 -4.41
N SER A 148 6.26 -22.74 -5.40
CA SER A 148 6.28 -22.27 -6.80
C SER A 148 5.24 -21.20 -7.13
N MET A 149 4.30 -20.90 -6.22
CA MET A 149 3.20 -19.95 -6.50
C MET A 149 3.61 -18.52 -6.14
N THR A 150 3.27 -17.56 -6.98
CA THR A 150 3.45 -16.12 -6.71
C THR A 150 2.22 -15.51 -6.06
N HIS A 151 1.02 -15.98 -6.42
CA HIS A 151 -0.26 -15.57 -5.84
C HIS A 151 -1.12 -16.81 -5.53
N ALA A 152 -1.67 -16.89 -4.32
CA ALA A 152 -2.50 -18.01 -3.88
C ALA A 152 -3.47 -17.59 -2.77
N VAL A 153 -4.64 -18.22 -2.73
CA VAL A 153 -5.67 -18.03 -1.68
C VAL A 153 -6.10 -19.38 -1.10
N ASP A 154 -6.60 -19.40 0.13
CA ASP A 154 -7.22 -20.58 0.73
C ASP A 154 -8.70 -20.73 0.33
N ALA A 155 -9.35 -21.79 0.80
CA ALA A 155 -10.77 -22.07 0.50
C ALA A 155 -11.75 -21.01 1.00
N SER A 156 -11.35 -20.18 1.98
CA SER A 156 -12.14 -19.06 2.50
C SER A 156 -11.91 -17.75 1.75
N GLY A 157 -10.97 -17.73 0.80
CA GLY A 157 -10.56 -16.53 0.07
C GLY A 157 -9.46 -15.72 0.76
N ARG A 158 -8.89 -16.24 1.86
CA ARG A 158 -7.78 -15.58 2.54
C ARG A 158 -6.52 -15.71 1.69
N VAL A 159 -5.81 -14.60 1.49
CA VAL A 159 -4.55 -14.59 0.75
C VAL A 159 -3.50 -15.46 1.46
N LEU A 160 -2.82 -16.36 0.76
CA LEU A 160 -1.73 -17.21 1.27
C LEU A 160 -0.36 -16.83 0.68
N ARG A 161 -0.34 -16.25 -0.52
CA ARG A 161 0.85 -15.68 -1.17
C ARG A 161 0.48 -14.50 -2.05
N ASP A 162 1.38 -13.55 -2.12
CA ASP A 162 1.08 -12.27 -2.75
C ASP A 162 2.29 -11.55 -3.36
N ASN A 163 3.20 -12.29 -3.96
CA ASN A 163 4.46 -11.76 -4.51
C ASN A 163 4.34 -11.46 -6.00
N VAL A 164 3.30 -10.71 -6.38
CA VAL A 164 3.12 -10.19 -7.72
C VAL A 164 3.27 -8.68 -7.69
N TRP A 165 4.20 -8.18 -8.49
CA TRP A 165 4.64 -6.79 -8.49
C TRP A 165 3.88 -6.00 -9.55
N GLY A 166 3.54 -4.75 -9.23
CA GLY A 166 2.75 -3.91 -10.11
C GLY A 166 3.05 -2.42 -9.96
N PRO A 167 2.35 -1.58 -10.72
CA PRO A 167 2.47 -0.13 -10.61
C PRO A 167 1.88 0.41 -9.29
N GLN A 168 2.26 1.64 -8.94
CA GLN A 168 1.87 2.30 -7.68
C GLN A 168 0.36 2.46 -7.49
N ASP A 169 -0.40 2.70 -8.57
CA ASP A 169 -1.85 2.84 -8.54
C ASP A 169 -2.57 1.53 -8.15
N GLN A 170 -2.02 0.40 -8.59
CA GLN A 170 -2.45 -0.92 -8.17
C GLN A 170 -2.11 -1.19 -6.69
N ASP A 171 -0.91 -0.81 -6.23
CA ASP A 171 -0.56 -0.92 -4.80
C ASP A 171 -1.54 -0.08 -3.95
N ALA A 172 -1.86 1.14 -4.39
CA ALA A 172 -2.79 2.03 -3.71
C ALA A 172 -4.19 1.42 -3.57
N ALA A 173 -4.69 0.81 -4.64
CA ALA A 173 -6.02 0.18 -4.67
C ALA A 173 -6.15 -1.03 -3.75
N ARG A 174 -5.02 -1.62 -3.35
CA ARG A 174 -4.96 -2.79 -2.48
C ARG A 174 -4.88 -2.47 -1.01
N ARG A 175 -4.71 -1.20 -0.65
CA ARG A 175 -4.65 -0.76 0.74
C ARG A 175 -6.04 -0.73 1.36
N ASP A 176 -6.10 -0.77 2.69
CA ASP A 176 -7.34 -0.85 3.45
C ASP A 176 -8.16 0.45 3.40
N PHE A 177 -7.54 1.57 3.75
CA PHE A 177 -8.18 2.86 3.91
C PHE A 177 -7.52 3.95 3.08
N THR A 178 -8.32 4.92 2.63
CA THR A 178 -7.86 6.06 1.82
C THR A 178 -6.71 6.81 2.49
N ILE A 179 -6.79 7.00 3.81
CA ILE A 179 -5.78 7.71 4.61
C ILE A 179 -4.46 6.95 4.78
N ASN A 180 -4.43 5.64 4.51
CA ASN A 180 -3.21 4.82 4.56
C ASN A 180 -2.63 4.56 3.15
N ALA A 181 -3.26 5.10 2.11
CA ALA A 181 -2.95 4.88 0.70
C ALA A 181 -2.34 6.11 0.01
N MET A 182 -1.52 6.85 0.75
CA MET A 182 -0.77 8.01 0.27
C MET A 182 0.74 7.71 0.26
N TYR A 183 1.44 8.35 -0.67
CA TYR A 183 2.87 8.15 -0.90
C TYR A 183 3.59 9.48 -0.83
N TYR A 184 4.40 9.69 0.20
CA TYR A 184 5.16 10.91 0.39
C TYR A 184 6.59 10.75 -0.11
N ASP A 185 7.01 11.67 -0.96
CA ASP A 185 8.38 11.78 -1.44
C ASP A 185 9.14 12.84 -0.64
N PRO A 186 10.05 12.46 0.28
CA PRO A 186 10.81 13.42 1.08
C PRO A 186 11.81 14.26 0.27
N GLU A 187 12.19 13.84 -0.94
CA GLU A 187 13.16 14.60 -1.76
C GLU A 187 12.48 15.73 -2.55
N THR A 188 11.23 15.52 -3.01
CA THR A 188 10.46 16.55 -3.74
C THR A 188 9.39 17.23 -2.88
N GLN A 189 9.12 16.69 -1.69
CA GLN A 189 8.01 17.08 -0.82
C GLN A 189 6.66 17.03 -1.52
N VAL A 190 6.43 15.99 -2.31
CA VAL A 190 5.16 15.72 -2.97
C VAL A 190 4.48 14.53 -2.29
N VAL A 191 3.18 14.66 -2.02
CA VAL A 191 2.32 13.53 -1.64
C VAL A 191 1.51 13.09 -2.85
N VAL A 192 1.61 11.81 -3.22
CA VAL A 192 0.74 11.19 -4.23
C VAL A 192 -0.47 10.57 -3.55
N ASP A 193 -1.67 10.94 -4.01
CA ASP A 193 -2.96 10.45 -3.51
C ASP A 193 -3.84 9.98 -4.68
N TYR A 194 -4.22 8.69 -4.67
CA TYR A 194 -5.09 8.10 -5.69
C TYR A 194 -6.57 8.06 -5.29
N HIS A 195 -6.84 8.00 -3.97
CA HIS A 195 -8.15 7.62 -3.44
C HIS A 195 -8.81 8.70 -2.57
N GLY A 196 -8.20 9.88 -2.47
CA GLY A 196 -8.71 11.02 -1.72
C GLY A 196 -8.33 10.98 -0.24
N GLY A 197 -7.21 10.34 0.11
CA GLY A 197 -6.66 10.26 1.45
C GLY A 197 -6.40 11.63 2.08
N ILE A 198 -5.95 12.63 1.30
CA ILE A 198 -5.72 14.00 1.81
C ILE A 198 -7.03 14.63 2.31
N LYS A 199 -8.10 14.47 1.51
CA LYS A 199 -9.43 14.98 1.84
C LYS A 199 -10.02 14.27 3.04
N ASP A 200 -9.90 12.93 3.08
CA ASP A 200 -10.43 12.13 4.19
C ASP A 200 -9.63 12.36 5.48
N SER A 201 -8.31 12.56 5.41
CA SER A 201 -7.46 12.93 6.56
C SER A 201 -7.87 14.28 7.15
N THR A 202 -8.02 15.30 6.31
CA THR A 202 -8.50 16.64 6.72
C THR A 202 -9.87 16.57 7.41
N LYS A 203 -10.75 15.71 6.91
CA LYS A 203 -12.11 15.54 7.45
C LYS A 203 -12.19 14.53 8.60
N ARG A 204 -11.07 13.90 8.99
CA ARG A 204 -11.01 12.83 9.98
C ARG A 204 -11.98 11.67 9.68
N VAL A 205 -12.03 11.26 8.41
CA VAL A 205 -12.90 10.18 7.93
C VAL A 205 -12.08 8.93 7.67
N LEU A 206 -12.46 7.82 8.29
CA LEU A 206 -11.96 6.50 7.92
C LEU A 206 -12.82 5.95 6.77
N ARG A 207 -12.23 5.79 5.58
CA ARG A 207 -12.94 5.29 4.40
C ARG A 207 -12.18 4.14 3.78
N MET A 208 -12.87 3.02 3.62
CA MET A 208 -12.31 1.84 2.98
C MET A 208 -12.15 2.04 1.47
N ILE A 209 -11.09 1.48 0.91
CA ILE A 209 -10.86 1.41 -0.55
C ILE A 209 -11.52 0.13 -1.07
N GLY A 210 -12.25 0.23 -2.19
CA GLY A 210 -13.00 -0.89 -2.76
C GLY A 210 -14.33 -1.17 -2.05
N ASP A 211 -14.84 -2.39 -2.22
CA ASP A 211 -16.08 -2.85 -1.59
C ASP A 211 -15.82 -3.42 -0.18
N PRO A 212 -16.44 -2.86 0.88
CA PRO A 212 -16.13 -3.31 2.24
C PRO A 212 -16.41 -4.78 2.51
N ALA A 213 -17.51 -5.33 1.97
CA ALA A 213 -17.87 -6.72 2.21
C ALA A 213 -16.88 -7.70 1.57
N GLN A 214 -16.24 -7.31 0.48
CA GLN A 214 -15.12 -8.06 -0.10
C GLN A 214 -13.86 -7.94 0.77
N ARG A 215 -13.46 -6.72 1.15
CA ARG A 215 -12.22 -6.47 1.91
C ARG A 215 -12.16 -7.21 3.25
N TYR A 216 -13.26 -7.25 4.00
CA TYR A 216 -13.35 -8.01 5.26
C TYR A 216 -13.23 -9.53 5.08
N ARG A 217 -13.52 -10.07 3.88
CA ARG A 217 -13.30 -11.51 3.59
C ARG A 217 -11.84 -11.80 3.27
N GLU A 218 -11.15 -10.84 2.65
CA GLU A 218 -9.73 -10.96 2.27
C GLU A 218 -8.81 -10.93 3.50
N ASP A 219 -9.12 -10.06 4.46
CA ASP A 219 -8.40 -9.91 5.73
C ASP A 219 -9.38 -9.51 6.88
N PRO A 220 -9.94 -10.50 7.60
CA PRO A 220 -10.93 -10.29 8.67
C PRO A 220 -10.40 -9.61 9.94
#